data_AF-A0A3D5Y3C6-F1
#
_entry.id   AF-A0A3D5Y3C6-F1
#
_cell.length_a   1.000
_cell.length_b   1.000
_cell.length_c   1.000
_cell.angle_alpha   90.00
_cell.angle_beta   90.00
_cell.angle_gamma   90.00
#
_symmetry.space_group_name_H-M   'P 1'
#
loop_
_entity.id
_entity.type
_entity.pdbx_description
1 polymer ?
#
loop_
_entity_poly.entity_id
_entity_poly.type
_entity_poly.pdbx_seq_one_letter_code
_entity_poly.pdbx_strand_id
1 'polypeptide(L)'
;SRTTVYWASPGEEFSEDHSVSVALQTAGRQAVELHLPTSTGAFSRLRIDPVDERCPDDARFVLIEAFEVLGNAGATALFTAEQVDAITPRQLNELEVGRFGERLYFHITGPDPWLILEPASMGTAAFTGPLSIRLILNWADI
;
A
#
# COMPACT_ATOMS: atom_id res chain seq x y z
N SER A 1 -3.25 2.15 -16.64
CA SER A 1 -3.21 2.28 -15.18
C SER A 1 -3.33 0.93 -14.47
N ARG A 2 -2.45 0.67 -13.51
CA ARG A 2 -2.35 -0.52 -12.66
C ARG A 2 -1.96 -0.07 -11.24
N THR A 3 -2.39 -0.79 -10.23
CA THR A 3 -1.82 -0.67 -8.88
C THR A 3 -0.68 -1.67 -8.76
N THR A 4 0.49 -1.23 -8.30
CA THR A 4 1.66 -2.07 -8.12
C THR A 4 2.14 -1.98 -6.69
N VAL A 5 2.54 -3.13 -6.13
CA VAL A 5 3.23 -3.19 -4.84
C VAL A 5 4.57 -3.86 -5.04
N TYR A 6 5.62 -3.19 -4.57
CA TYR A 6 6.99 -3.69 -4.54
C TYR A 6 7.43 -3.98 -3.12
N TRP A 7 8.39 -4.88 -2.97
CA TRP A 7 9.04 -5.16 -1.70
C TRP A 7 10.57 -5.16 -1.85
N ALA A 8 11.26 -4.78 -0.78
CA ALA A 8 12.72 -4.80 -0.74
C ALA A 8 13.25 -5.10 0.67
N SER A 9 14.38 -5.80 0.73
CA SER A 9 15.13 -5.99 1.98
C SER A 9 15.84 -4.69 2.41
N PRO A 10 16.38 -4.61 3.63
CA PRO A 10 17.16 -3.46 4.05
C PRO A 10 18.34 -3.20 3.10
N GLY A 11 18.44 -1.98 2.57
CA GLY A 11 19.53 -1.60 1.66
C GLY A 11 19.39 -2.06 0.21
N GLU A 12 18.39 -2.88 -0.13
CA GLU A 12 18.09 -3.24 -1.52
C GLU A 12 17.28 -2.15 -2.23
N GLU A 13 17.42 -2.05 -3.55
CA GLU A 13 16.55 -1.21 -4.38
C GLU A 13 15.26 -1.97 -4.71
N PHE A 14 14.17 -1.23 -4.96
CA PHE A 14 12.95 -1.82 -5.50
C PHE A 14 13.19 -2.32 -6.92
N SER A 15 12.64 -3.47 -7.27
CA SER A 15 12.79 -4.12 -8.58
C SER A 15 11.46 -4.69 -9.05
N GLU A 16 11.27 -4.72 -10.37
CA GLU A 16 10.13 -5.39 -11.03
C GLU A 16 10.06 -6.88 -10.68
N ASP A 17 11.21 -7.53 -10.47
CA ASP A 17 11.29 -8.94 -10.03
C ASP A 17 10.68 -9.15 -8.64
N HIS A 18 10.61 -8.07 -7.86
CA HIS A 18 10.01 -8.02 -6.52
C HIS A 18 8.78 -7.11 -6.51
N SER A 19 7.92 -7.32 -7.51
CA SER A 19 6.67 -6.59 -7.65
C SER A 19 5.50 -7.51 -7.95
N VAL A 20 4.30 -7.04 -7.64
CA VAL A 20 3.08 -7.58 -8.20
C VAL A 20 2.13 -6.45 -8.54
N SER A 21 1.58 -6.54 -9.74
CA SER A 21 0.74 -5.52 -10.34
C SER A 21 -0.64 -6.07 -10.64
N VAL A 22 -1.68 -5.28 -10.40
CA VAL A 22 -3.05 -5.57 -10.80
C VAL A 22 -3.57 -4.42 -11.65
N ALA A 23 -4.09 -4.75 -12.83
CA ALA A 23 -4.69 -3.76 -13.73
C ALA A 23 -5.78 -2.97 -12.99
N LEU A 24 -5.78 -1.65 -13.14
CA LEU A 24 -6.72 -0.79 -12.46
C LEU A 24 -8.04 -0.76 -13.23
N GLN A 25 -9.13 -1.12 -12.57
CA GLN A 25 -10.46 -0.76 -13.07
C GLN A 25 -10.81 0.58 -12.44
N THR A 26 -10.63 1.67 -13.20
CA THR A 26 -10.84 3.06 -12.74
C THR A 26 -12.28 3.37 -12.32
N ALA A 27 -13.21 2.44 -12.47
CA ALA A 27 -14.59 2.55 -12.02
C ALA A 27 -14.86 1.57 -10.87
N GLY A 28 -15.13 2.11 -9.69
CA GLY A 28 -15.65 1.36 -8.54
C GLY A 28 -14.57 0.80 -7.61
N ARG A 29 -14.90 -0.35 -7.03
CA ARG A 29 -14.16 -0.97 -5.93
C ARG A 29 -13.24 -2.07 -6.44
N GLN A 30 -11.97 -2.02 -6.06
CA GLN A 30 -10.94 -2.98 -6.44
C GLN A 30 -10.26 -3.55 -5.19
N ALA A 31 -10.14 -4.88 -5.13
CA ALA A 31 -9.38 -5.57 -4.11
C ALA A 31 -8.11 -6.18 -4.72
N VAL A 32 -7.00 -5.95 -4.07
CA VAL A 32 -5.67 -6.41 -4.44
C VAL A 32 -5.13 -7.21 -3.25
N GLU A 33 -4.79 -8.48 -3.47
CA GLU A 33 -4.15 -9.33 -2.47
C GLU A 33 -2.85 -9.88 -3.04
N LEU A 34 -1.76 -9.69 -2.29
CA LEU A 34 -0.39 -9.83 -2.76
C LEU A 34 0.36 -10.72 -1.77
N HIS A 35 0.77 -11.91 -2.19
CA HIS A 35 1.50 -12.84 -1.34
C HIS A 35 3.02 -12.56 -1.43
N LEU A 36 3.64 -12.27 -0.30
CA LEU A 36 5.08 -12.05 -0.20
C LEU A 36 5.80 -13.40 0.03
N PRO A 37 6.92 -13.68 -0.66
CA PRO A 37 7.61 -14.97 -0.58
C PRO A 37 8.13 -15.31 0.82
N THR A 38 8.21 -16.61 1.11
CA THR A 38 8.50 -17.22 2.43
C THR A 38 9.96 -17.06 2.90
N SER A 39 10.89 -16.83 1.97
CA SER A 39 12.35 -16.99 2.19
C SER A 39 13.10 -15.71 2.49
N THR A 40 12.44 -14.59 2.38
CA THR A 40 13.04 -13.28 2.62
C THR A 40 13.12 -13.08 4.13
N GLY A 41 14.33 -12.83 4.61
CA GLY A 41 14.51 -12.19 5.90
C GLY A 41 13.69 -10.91 5.98
N ALA A 42 13.46 -10.41 7.20
CA ALA A 42 12.63 -9.25 7.52
C ALA A 42 12.42 -8.29 6.33
N PHE A 43 11.29 -8.42 5.62
CA PHE A 43 10.92 -7.45 4.60
C PHE A 43 10.84 -6.10 5.29
N SER A 44 11.78 -5.23 4.97
CA SER A 44 11.91 -3.96 5.67
C SER A 44 11.00 -2.91 5.09
N ARG A 45 10.75 -2.93 3.79
CA ARG A 45 10.12 -1.84 3.07
C ARG A 45 9.16 -2.35 2.00
N LEU A 46 7.99 -1.73 1.96
CA LEU A 46 6.99 -1.87 0.92
C LEU A 46 6.87 -0.55 0.19
N ARG A 47 6.82 -0.59 -1.14
CA ARG A 47 6.43 0.55 -1.97
C ARG A 47 5.09 0.25 -2.61
N ILE A 48 4.14 1.16 -2.49
CA ILE A 48 2.80 1.05 -3.05
C ILE A 48 2.63 2.18 -4.05
N ASP A 49 2.40 1.79 -5.29
CA ASP A 49 2.10 2.68 -6.39
C ASP A 49 0.60 2.49 -6.66
N PRO A 50 -0.29 3.32 -6.08
CA PRO A 50 -1.74 3.18 -6.26
C PRO A 50 -2.12 3.26 -7.74
N VAL A 51 -1.34 3.95 -8.56
CA VAL A 51 -1.48 4.04 -10.03
C VAL A 51 -0.13 4.31 -10.71
N ASP A 52 0.16 3.63 -11.83
CA ASP A 52 1.43 3.72 -12.59
C ASP A 52 1.42 4.69 -13.80
N GLU A 53 0.27 4.84 -14.46
CA GLU A 53 0.08 5.65 -15.66
C GLU A 53 -0.88 6.79 -15.36
N ARG A 54 -0.51 8.00 -15.82
CA ARG A 54 -1.24 9.27 -15.67
C ARG A 54 -2.69 9.04 -15.31
N CYS A 55 -2.98 9.25 -14.02
CA CYS A 55 -4.33 9.40 -13.55
C CYS A 55 -5.01 10.49 -14.42
N PRO A 56 -6.25 10.29 -14.90
CA PRO A 56 -6.97 11.34 -15.62
C PRO A 56 -6.93 12.64 -14.80
N ASP A 57 -6.65 13.77 -15.46
CA ASP A 57 -6.11 15.05 -14.97
C ASP A 57 -6.76 15.73 -13.73
N ASP A 58 -7.79 15.14 -13.12
CA ASP A 58 -8.44 15.65 -11.92
C ASP A 58 -7.86 14.98 -10.67
N ALA A 59 -7.46 15.79 -9.67
CA ALA A 59 -6.97 15.30 -8.38
C ALA A 59 -7.99 14.32 -7.76
N ARG A 60 -7.60 13.05 -7.61
CA ARG A 60 -8.50 12.01 -7.12
C ARG A 60 -8.19 11.66 -5.68
N PHE A 61 -9.22 11.72 -4.86
CA PHE A 61 -9.27 11.00 -3.61
C PHE A 61 -9.68 9.55 -3.90
N VAL A 62 -8.85 8.60 -3.49
CA VAL A 62 -9.14 7.17 -3.57
C VAL A 62 -9.38 6.67 -2.16
N LEU A 63 -10.57 6.15 -1.88
CA LEU A 63 -10.89 5.60 -0.57
C LEU A 63 -10.11 4.30 -0.35
N ILE A 64 -9.39 4.24 0.77
CA ILE A 64 -8.74 3.03 1.27
C ILE A 64 -9.76 2.35 2.18
N GLU A 65 -10.47 1.35 1.65
CA GLU A 65 -11.46 0.59 2.42
C GLU A 65 -10.79 -0.45 3.33
N ALA A 66 -9.68 -1.02 2.87
CA ALA A 66 -8.86 -1.90 3.66
C ALA A 66 -7.41 -1.77 3.22
N PHE A 67 -6.50 -1.70 4.19
CA PHE A 67 -5.10 -1.90 3.96
C PHE A 67 -4.56 -2.72 5.13
N GLU A 68 -4.27 -3.98 4.84
CA GLU A 68 -4.00 -5.03 5.83
C GLU A 68 -2.69 -5.74 5.46
N VAL A 69 -1.87 -6.02 6.47
CA VAL A 69 -0.80 -7.01 6.38
C VAL A 69 -1.27 -8.26 7.12
N LEU A 70 -1.34 -9.37 6.41
CA LEU A 70 -1.79 -10.67 6.88
C LEU A 70 -0.56 -11.54 7.13
N GLY A 71 -0.39 -12.01 8.35
CA GLY A 71 0.60 -13.00 8.73
C GLY A 71 0.01 -14.40 8.87
N ASN A 72 0.88 -15.37 9.17
CA ASN A 72 0.45 -16.73 9.46
C ASN A 72 -0.52 -16.81 10.65
N ALA A 73 -1.31 -17.90 10.68
CA ALA A 73 -2.23 -18.22 11.77
C ALA A 73 -3.31 -17.14 12.05
N GLY A 74 -3.64 -16.31 11.05
CA GLY A 74 -4.69 -15.29 11.16
C GLY A 74 -4.26 -14.00 11.85
N ALA A 75 -2.95 -13.78 12.01
CA ALA A 75 -2.44 -12.49 12.48
C ALA A 75 -2.71 -11.41 11.41
N THR A 76 -3.29 -10.28 11.81
CA THR A 76 -3.58 -9.17 10.91
C THR A 76 -3.14 -7.87 11.54
N ALA A 77 -2.37 -7.08 10.79
CA ALA A 77 -2.05 -5.70 11.11
C ALA A 77 -2.80 -4.82 10.13
N LEU A 78 -3.57 -3.88 10.65
CA LEU A 78 -4.31 -2.93 9.84
C LEU A 78 -3.47 -1.67 9.64
N PHE A 79 -3.75 -0.93 8.58
CA PHE A 79 -3.34 0.45 8.39
C PHE A 79 -4.57 1.34 8.63
N THR A 80 -4.67 1.91 9.81
CA THR A 80 -5.82 2.70 10.26
C THR A 80 -5.55 4.19 10.23
N ALA A 81 -6.61 4.99 10.36
CA ALA A 81 -6.51 6.45 10.45
C ALA A 81 -5.62 6.94 11.60
N GLU A 82 -5.60 6.21 12.71
CA GLU A 82 -4.72 6.53 13.85
C GLU A 82 -3.24 6.23 13.52
N GLN A 83 -2.99 5.21 12.69
CA GLN A 83 -1.63 4.84 12.30
C GLN A 83 -1.07 5.71 11.17
N VAL A 84 -1.91 6.38 10.38
CA VAL A 84 -1.45 7.28 9.31
C VAL A 84 -0.44 8.28 9.84
N ASP A 85 -0.70 8.91 10.99
CA ASP A 85 0.20 9.93 11.54
C ASP A 85 1.36 9.34 12.35
N ALA A 86 1.23 8.10 12.82
CA ALA A 86 2.20 7.44 13.70
C ALA A 86 3.25 6.60 12.95
N ILE A 87 2.95 6.16 11.73
CA ILE A 87 3.85 5.30 10.94
C ILE A 87 5.06 6.10 10.47
N THR A 88 6.21 5.79 11.07
CA THR A 88 7.51 6.30 10.70
C THR A 88 8.50 5.13 10.58
N PRO A 89 9.38 5.12 9.57
CA PRO A 89 9.43 6.06 8.46
C PRO A 89 8.36 5.76 7.41
N ARG A 90 7.71 6.81 6.91
CA ARG A 90 6.95 6.79 5.65
C ARG A 90 7.59 7.77 4.67
N GLN A 91 7.74 7.37 3.43
CA GLN A 91 8.14 8.27 2.35
C GLN A 91 7.00 8.35 1.34
N LEU A 92 6.75 9.54 0.84
CA LEU A 92 5.65 9.84 -0.07
C LEU A 92 6.21 10.62 -1.24
N ASN A 93 5.70 10.38 -2.43
CA ASN A 93 5.95 11.18 -3.61
C ASN A 93 4.65 11.37 -4.35
N GLU A 94 4.30 12.62 -4.65
CA GLU A 94 3.11 12.99 -5.42
C GLU A 94 1.81 12.29 -4.93
N LEU A 95 1.80 11.96 -3.64
CA LEU A 95 0.79 11.20 -2.95
C LEU A 95 0.71 11.73 -1.52
N GLU A 96 -0.50 12.00 -1.08
CA GLU A 96 -0.81 12.26 0.33
C GLU A 96 -1.70 11.16 0.86
N VAL A 97 -1.56 10.84 2.15
CA VAL A 97 -2.46 9.93 2.86
C VAL A 97 -3.22 10.75 3.88
N GLY A 98 -4.52 10.91 3.64
CA GLY A 98 -5.40 11.76 4.43
C GLY A 98 -6.55 10.98 5.06
N ARG A 99 -7.33 11.68 5.88
CA ARG A 99 -8.56 11.15 6.45
C ARG A 99 -9.72 12.13 6.33
N PHE A 100 -10.91 11.60 6.07
CA PHE A 100 -12.18 12.30 6.27
C PHE A 100 -13.01 11.52 7.28
N GLY A 101 -13.11 12.06 8.51
CA GLY A 101 -13.64 11.30 9.64
C GLY A 101 -12.75 10.10 9.96
N GLU A 102 -13.33 8.91 9.94
CA GLU A 102 -12.65 7.61 10.17
C GLU A 102 -12.14 6.96 8.87
N ARG A 103 -12.47 7.54 7.71
CA ARG A 103 -12.12 6.98 6.42
C ARG A 103 -10.75 7.47 5.97
N LEU A 104 -9.98 6.57 5.37
CA LEU A 104 -8.66 6.83 4.84
C LEU A 104 -8.67 7.03 3.34
N TYR A 105 -7.82 7.92 2.84
CA TYR A 105 -7.76 8.22 1.42
C TYR A 105 -6.33 8.40 0.96
N PHE A 106 -6.04 7.92 -0.24
CA PHE A 106 -4.96 8.44 -1.05
C PHE A 106 -5.44 9.70 -1.76
N HIS A 107 -4.69 10.78 -1.65
CA HIS A 107 -4.86 11.98 -2.46
C HIS A 107 -3.70 12.05 -3.45
N ILE A 108 -4.00 11.80 -4.71
CA ILE A 108 -3.00 11.77 -5.80
C ILE A 108 -2.74 13.21 -6.22
N THR A 109 -1.50 13.69 -6.01
CA THR A 109 -1.11 15.10 -6.24
C THR A 109 -0.22 15.29 -7.48
N GLY A 110 0.18 14.22 -8.15
CA GLY A 110 1.00 14.28 -9.37
C GLY A 110 1.02 12.96 -10.16
N PRO A 111 1.81 12.90 -11.24
CA PRO A 111 1.87 11.77 -12.17
C PRO A 111 2.56 10.49 -11.66
N ASP A 112 3.39 10.55 -10.62
CA ASP A 112 4.14 9.41 -10.04
C ASP A 112 3.81 9.21 -8.54
N PRO A 113 2.53 8.94 -8.18
CA PRO A 113 2.14 8.78 -6.79
C PRO A 113 2.68 7.47 -6.20
N TRP A 114 3.44 7.55 -5.12
CA TRP A 114 3.84 6.35 -4.37
C TRP A 114 4.02 6.59 -2.87
N LEU A 115 3.86 5.51 -2.10
CA LEU A 115 4.09 5.43 -0.65
C LEU A 115 5.11 4.34 -0.35
N ILE A 116 6.15 4.65 0.42
CA ILE A 116 7.01 3.65 1.04
C ILE A 116 6.73 3.58 2.53
N LEU A 117 6.59 2.36 3.07
CA LEU A 117 6.40 2.11 4.49
C LEU A 117 7.16 0.87 4.97
N GLU A 118 7.46 0.83 6.27
CA GLU A 118 8.04 -0.34 6.92
C GLU A 118 6.93 -1.15 7.60
N PRO A 119 6.66 -2.41 7.20
CA PRO A 119 5.60 -3.20 7.81
C PRO A 119 5.70 -3.30 9.33
N ALA A 120 6.93 -3.37 9.87
CA ALA A 120 7.18 -3.46 11.30
C ALA A 120 6.56 -2.28 12.08
N SER A 121 6.51 -1.09 11.49
CA SER A 121 5.87 0.10 12.07
C SER A 121 4.34 -0.04 12.21
N MET A 122 3.72 -0.97 11.48
CA MET A 122 2.31 -1.34 11.60
C MET A 122 2.04 -2.38 12.69
N GLY A 123 3.08 -2.79 13.44
CA GLY A 123 2.97 -3.83 14.47
C GLY A 123 3.19 -5.24 13.94
N THR A 124 3.72 -5.41 12.73
CA THR A 124 4.01 -6.74 12.15
C THR A 124 5.33 -7.34 12.64
N ALA A 125 6.06 -6.66 13.53
CA ALA A 125 7.35 -7.13 14.04
C ALA A 125 7.29 -8.53 14.68
N ALA A 126 6.10 -8.93 15.19
CA ALA A 126 5.86 -10.24 15.76
C ALA A 126 5.43 -11.31 14.75
N PHE A 127 5.19 -10.94 13.49
CA PHE A 127 4.72 -11.89 12.47
C PHE A 127 5.88 -12.76 12.03
N THR A 128 5.62 -14.06 11.88
CA THR A 128 6.63 -15.04 11.47
C THR A 128 6.16 -15.78 10.22
N GLY A 129 7.06 -15.98 9.26
CA GLY A 129 6.80 -16.66 7.98
C GLY A 129 6.18 -15.74 6.91
N PRO A 130 5.50 -16.31 5.88
CA PRO A 130 4.96 -15.54 4.77
C PRO A 130 3.99 -14.46 5.23
N LEU A 131 4.02 -13.34 4.52
CA LEU A 131 3.10 -12.23 4.69
C LEU A 131 2.27 -12.07 3.43
N SER A 132 1.05 -11.58 3.55
CA SER A 132 0.27 -11.09 2.42
C SER A 132 -0.17 -9.67 2.68
N ILE A 133 -0.24 -8.86 1.64
CA ILE A 133 -0.78 -7.50 1.72
C ILE A 133 -2.13 -7.51 1.04
N ARG A 134 -3.14 -7.02 1.73
CA ARG A 134 -4.47 -6.79 1.16
C ARG A 134 -4.73 -5.31 1.10
N LEU A 135 -5.01 -4.80 -0.09
CA LEU A 135 -5.35 -3.42 -0.35
C LEU A 135 -6.69 -3.37 -1.10
N ILE A 136 -7.69 -2.71 -0.52
CA ILE A 136 -8.99 -2.49 -1.15
C ILE A 136 -9.14 -0.99 -1.40
N LEU A 137 -9.13 -0.62 -2.68
CA LEU A 137 -9.25 0.75 -3.15
C LEU A 137 -10.61 0.96 -3.77
N ASN A 138 -11.27 2.05 -3.39
CA ASN A 138 -12.52 2.46 -4.01
C ASN A 138 -12.31 3.82 -4.69
N TRP A 139 -12.41 3.79 -6.01
CA TRP A 139 -12.16 4.90 -6.92
C TRP A 139 -13.44 5.66 -7.29
N ALA A 140 -14.57 5.34 -6.64
CA ALA A 140 -15.83 6.05 -6.88
C ALA A 140 -15.71 7.53 -6.50
N ASP A 141 -16.28 8.40 -7.35
CA ASP A 141 -16.26 9.85 -7.20
C ASP A 141 -16.75 10.28 -5.81
N ILE A 142 -15.93 11.08 -5.11
CA ILE A 142 -16.29 11.80 -3.88
C ILE A 142 -16.67 13.22 -4.26
#